data_AF-A0A351ZBQ1-F1
#
_entry.id   AF-A0A351ZBQ1-F1
#
_cell.length_a   1.000
_cell.length_b   1.000
_cell.length_c   1.000
_cell.angle_alpha   90.00
_cell.angle_beta   90.00
_cell.angle_gamma   90.00
#
_symmetry.space_group_name_H-M   'P 1'
#
loop_
_entity.id
_entity.type
_entity.pdbx_description
1 polymer ?
#
loop_
_entity_poly.entity_id
_entity_poly.type
_entity_poly.pdbx_seq_one_letter_code
_entity_poly.pdbx_strand_id
1 'polypeptide(L)' 'METASQTKTFQTIDDLYRALQEQKYICDRRLATTIFLALGMEKPLLLEGEPGVG' A
#
# COMPACT_ATOMS: atom_id res chain seq x y z
N MET A 1 -12.82 20.10 -9.68
CA MET A 1 -12.25 19.81 -8.36
C MET A 1 -11.30 18.64 -8.57
N GLU A 2 -10.01 18.93 -8.72
CA GLU A 2 -9.00 17.96 -9.14
C GLU A 2 -8.20 17.59 -7.88
N THR A 3 -8.57 16.49 -7.23
CA THR A 3 -7.79 15.94 -6.12
C THR A 3 -6.52 15.32 -6.68
N ALA A 4 -5.46 16.13 -6.77
CA ALA A 4 -4.12 15.65 -7.05
C ALA A 4 -3.75 14.58 -6.02
N SER A 5 -3.52 13.35 -6.51
CA SER A 5 -3.06 12.23 -5.70
C SER A 5 -1.66 12.56 -5.19
N GLN A 6 -1.57 12.98 -3.93
CA GLN A 6 -0.28 13.17 -3.25
C GLN A 6 0.37 11.80 -3.10
N THR A 7 1.32 11.49 -3.97
CA THR A 7 2.14 10.27 -3.88
C THR A 7 3.02 10.38 -2.65
N LYS A 8 2.51 9.93 -1.50
CA LYS A 8 3.27 9.88 -0.25
C LYS A 8 4.36 8.83 -0.41
N THR A 9 5.61 9.27 -0.53
CA THR A 9 6.76 8.37 -0.63
C THR A 9 7.07 7.80 0.75
N PHE A 10 6.82 6.51 0.95
CA PHE A 10 7.23 5.79 2.15
C PHE A 10 8.73 5.50 2.09
N GLN A 11 9.46 5.76 3.17
CA GLN A 11 10.92 5.58 3.21
C GLN A 11 11.32 4.14 3.61
N THR A 12 10.42 3.44 4.30
CA THR A 12 10.64 2.06 4.75
C THR A 12 9.34 1.26 4.70
N ILE A 13 9.48 -0.08 4.72
CA ILE A 13 8.33 -1.00 4.78
C ILE A 13 7.52 -0.81 6.08
N ASP A 14 8.19 -0.47 7.20
CA ASP A 14 7.53 -0.26 8.51
C ASP A 14 6.66 1.00 8.50
N ASP A 15 7.12 2.07 7.87
CA ASP A 15 6.37 3.32 7.69
C ASP A 15 5.08 3.08 6.87
N LEU A 16 5.20 2.31 5.79
CA LEU A 16 4.05 1.88 4.98
C LEU A 16 3.10 0.98 5.78
N TYR A 17 3.64 0.00 6.50
CA TYR A 17 2.84 -0.92 7.32
C TYR A 17 2.03 -0.17 8.39
N ARG A 18 2.66 0.76 9.11
CA ARG A 18 1.99 1.61 10.10
C ARG A 18 0.90 2.47 9.47
N ALA A 19 1.18 3.10 8.33
CA ALA A 19 0.20 3.90 7.61
C ALA A 19 -1.01 3.07 7.15
N LEU A 20 -0.78 1.85 6.67
CA LEU A 20 -1.86 0.91 6.32
C LEU A 20 -2.68 0.52 7.55
N GLN A 21 -2.02 0.24 8.69
CA GLN A 21 -2.71 -0.05 9.95
C GLN A 21 -3.55 1.14 10.45
N GLU A 22 -3.06 2.39 10.32
CA GLU A 22 -3.82 3.59 10.66
C GLU A 22 -5.09 3.74 9.82
N GLN A 23 -5.02 3.34 8.54
CA GLN A 23 -6.18 3.29 7.65
C GLN A 23 -7.05 2.04 7.87
N LYS A 24 -6.79 1.24 8.91
CA LYS A 24 -7.45 -0.04 9.20
C LYS A 24 -7.35 -1.06 8.06
N TYR A 25 -6.34 -0.92 7.20
CA TYR A 25 -6.06 -1.88 6.16
C TYR A 25 -5.29 -3.06 6.75
N ILE A 26 -5.87 -4.26 6.67
CA ILE A 26 -5.25 -5.47 7.17
C ILE A 26 -4.22 -5.92 6.12
N CYS A 27 -2.96 -5.65 6.42
CA CYS A 27 -1.84 -5.95 5.55
C CYS A 27 -0.83 -6.75 6.36
N ASP A 28 -0.31 -7.83 5.78
CA ASP A 28 0.79 -8.60 6.37
C ASP A 28 2.15 -8.03 5.92
N ARG A 29 3.24 -8.39 6.60
CA ARG A 29 4.56 -7.81 6.26
C ARG A 29 4.98 -8.12 4.81
N ARG A 30 4.56 -9.28 4.28
CA ARG A 30 4.75 -9.66 2.87
C ARG A 30 3.99 -8.72 1.93
N LEU A 31 2.75 -8.36 2.27
CA LEU A 31 1.93 -7.45 1.48
C LEU A 31 2.51 -6.03 1.47
N ALA A 32 2.91 -5.52 2.63
CA ALA A 32 3.61 -4.23 2.74
C ALA A 32 4.86 -4.18 1.85
N THR A 33 5.65 -5.26 1.84
CA THR A 33 6.85 -5.36 1.00
C THR A 33 6.51 -5.32 -0.49
N THR A 34 5.49 -6.06 -0.91
CA THR A 34 5.02 -6.09 -2.30
C THR A 34 4.49 -4.72 -2.74
N ILE A 35 3.71 -4.04 -1.90
CA ILE A 35 3.21 -2.68 -2.18
C ILE A 35 4.38 -1.69 -2.25
N PHE A 36 5.35 -1.78 -1.34
CA PHE A 36 6.54 -0.93 -1.34
C PHE A 36 7.34 -1.07 -2.64
N LEU A 37 7.56 -2.31 -3.11
CA LEU A 37 8.24 -2.56 -4.38
C LEU A 37 7.41 -2.07 -5.58
N ALA A 38 6.09 -2.28 -5.58
CA ALA A 38 5.22 -1.83 -6.66
C ALA A 38 5.20 -0.29 -6.78
N LEU A 39 5.17 0.42 -5.63
CA LEU A 39 5.29 1.87 -5.56
C LEU A 39 6.65 2.35 -6.11
N GLY A 40 7.74 1.66 -5.78
CA GLY A 40 9.07 2.00 -6.30
C GLY A 40 9.28 1.67 -7.78
N MET A 41 8.55 0.70 -8.31
CA MET A 41 8.61 0.29 -9.73
C MET A 41 7.57 1.00 -10.61
N GLU A 42 6.70 1.82 -10.02
CA GLU A 42 5.56 2.46 -10.69
C GLU A 42 4.69 1.48 -11.50
N LYS A 43 4.62 0.22 -11.04
CA LYS A 43 3.88 -0.84 -11.71
C LYS A 43 2.53 -1.09 -11.03
N PRO A 44 1.45 -1.29 -11.80
CA PRO A 44 0.16 -1.65 -11.23
C PRO A 44 0.27 -2.99 -10.51
N LEU A 45 -0.16 -3.02 -9.25
CA LEU A 45 -0.24 -4.22 -8.44
C LEU A 45 -1.65 -4.77 -8.49
N LEU A 46 -1.81 -6.03 -8.90
CA LEU A 46 -3.08 -6.75 -8.75
C LEU A 46 -3.11 -7.34 -7.33
N LEU A 47 -4.01 -6.84 -6.51
CA LEU A 47 -4.29 -7.36 -5.18
C LEU A 47 -5.51 -8.28 -5.26
N GLU A 48 -5.26 -9.58 -5.35
CA GLU A 48 -6.29 -10.62 -5.20
C GLU A 48 -6.43 -10.89 -3.69
N GLY A 49 -7.63 -10.67 -3.17
CA GLY A 49 -7.97 -10.96 -1.78
C GLY A 49 -9.22 -11.83 -1.70
N GLU A 50 -9.40 -12.53 -0.59
CA GLU A 50 -10.65 -13.27 -0.33
C GLU A 50 -11.86 -12.32 -0.42
N PRO A 51 -13.02 -12.77 -0.91
CA PRO A 51 -14.19 -11.90 -1.03
C PRO A 51 -14.50 -11.23 0.32
N GLY A 52 -14.43 -9.88 0.35
CA GLY A 52 -14.65 -9.07 1.55
C GLY A 52 -13.42 -8.33 2.10
N VAL A 53 -12.26 -8.37 1.44
CA VAL A 53 -11.04 -7.64 1.86
C VAL A 53 -10.70 -6.41 1.00
N GLY A 54 -11.63 -5.98 0.13
CA GLY A 54 -11.52 -4.79 -0.73
C GLY A 54 -12.07 -3.53 -0.08
#